data_AF-A0A3D0IJG7-F1
#
_entry.id   AF-A0A3D0IJG7-F1
#
_cell.length_a   1.000
_cell.length_b   1.000
_cell.length_c   1.000
_cell.angle_alpha   90.00
_cell.angle_beta   90.00
_cell.angle_gamma   90.00
#
_symmetry.space_group_name_H-M   'P 1'
#
loop_
_entity.id
_entity.type
_entity.pdbx_description
1 polymer ?
#
loop_
_entity_poly.entity_id
_entity_poly.type
_entity_poly.pdbx_seq_one_letter_code
_entity_poly.pdbx_strand_id
1 'polypeptide(L)'
;MKSKHIKIASAVMVLSLLCGCKSKPFEPQHKTEVETEKISTGAFPQVIEKNVTYIQKEKDGPWEVESSSETKWELGDTSEMPDSYWRFVLDDCASLSPALEEDFKGVSGVFYVHFGKDMKDIKGTTGKAADGSEKIDVTFSATSDSFLYAGVQKFSFEEVKMYSAEVKRDGSMTIVVDYGEGQGTISLPGKADRLSRWDYLTAKSDTYIKDVPFKDLPEINVTSQALHDDIWDTKISKTIDGQNISPELTWEKVDGASRYVVIMLDGGWLHMDYITTNTSMTEGEIDSEFRSNKGKQYVGPYPPSGTTHTYTVFVFALKNEMSVGNWNFDKGSNYLDKIFEGLDTDKDGNTGNVLAYGRLDGFFTMH
;
A
#
# COMPACT_ATOMS: atom_id res chain seq x y z
N MET A 1 10.05 -28.49 -9.96
CA MET A 1 10.35 -29.27 -11.18
C MET A 1 11.83 -29.61 -11.20
N LYS A 2 12.16 -30.91 -11.30
CA LYS A 2 13.52 -31.44 -11.37
C LYS A 2 14.06 -31.31 -12.80
N SER A 3 15.24 -30.71 -12.99
CA SER A 3 15.98 -30.72 -14.26
C SER A 3 17.32 -31.43 -14.02
N LYS A 4 17.35 -32.75 -14.20
CA LYS A 4 17.93 -33.50 -15.34
C LYS A 4 19.44 -33.35 -15.48
N HIS A 5 20.14 -34.30 -14.84
CA HIS A 5 21.49 -34.74 -15.19
C HIS A 5 21.56 -35.20 -16.64
N ILE A 6 22.59 -34.74 -17.38
CA ILE A 6 23.01 -35.32 -18.64
C ILE A 6 24.31 -36.09 -18.39
N LYS A 7 24.26 -37.41 -18.58
CA LYS A 7 25.42 -38.29 -18.76
C LYS A 7 25.82 -38.25 -20.23
N ILE A 8 27.08 -37.96 -20.51
CA ILE A 8 27.72 -38.36 -21.77
C ILE A 8 29.00 -39.11 -21.41
N ALA A 9 29.00 -40.41 -21.69
CA ALA A 9 30.18 -41.25 -21.72
C ALA A 9 30.55 -41.46 -23.18
N SER A 10 31.78 -41.10 -23.54
CA SER A 10 32.45 -41.62 -24.74
C SER A 10 33.91 -41.87 -24.35
N ALA A 11 34.22 -43.15 -24.12
CA ALA A 11 35.57 -43.64 -23.95
C ALA A 11 36.24 -43.72 -25.33
N VAL A 12 37.30 -42.94 -25.53
CA VAL A 12 38.25 -43.12 -26.63
C VAL A 12 39.63 -43.17 -25.98
N MET A 13 40.15 -44.39 -25.81
CA MET A 13 41.47 -44.65 -25.27
C MET A 13 42.48 -44.58 -26.42
N VAL A 14 43.13 -43.43 -26.60
CA VAL A 14 44.28 -43.28 -27.49
C VAL A 14 45.54 -43.37 -26.66
N LEU A 15 46.30 -44.44 -26.88
CA LEU A 15 47.61 -44.68 -26.30
C LEU A 15 48.65 -43.88 -27.12
N SER A 16 48.92 -42.65 -26.71
CA SER A 16 49.95 -41.78 -27.33
C SER A 16 51.27 -41.93 -26.60
N LEU A 17 52.36 -42.08 -27.38
CA LEU A 17 53.72 -42.24 -26.90
C LEU A 17 54.16 -41.11 -25.95
N LEU A 18 54.77 -41.52 -24.83
CA LEU A 18 55.47 -40.69 -23.85
C LEU A 18 56.72 -40.06 -24.48
N CYS A 19 56.56 -38.86 -25.03
CA CYS A 19 57.66 -37.91 -25.17
C CYS A 19 57.59 -36.98 -23.95
N GLY A 20 58.65 -36.94 -23.14
CA GLY A 20 58.71 -36.25 -21.85
C GLY A 20 58.72 -34.72 -21.96
N CYS A 21 57.65 -34.12 -22.46
CA CYS A 21 57.37 -32.70 -22.27
C CYS A 21 56.90 -32.51 -20.83
N LYS A 22 57.77 -32.02 -19.94
CA LYS A 22 57.37 -31.52 -18.63
C LYS A 22 56.26 -30.48 -18.85
N SER A 23 55.00 -30.85 -18.55
CA SER A 23 53.90 -29.89 -18.57
C SER A 23 54.27 -28.78 -17.59
N LYS A 24 54.35 -27.53 -18.07
CA LYS A 24 54.57 -26.39 -17.18
C LYS A 24 53.51 -26.41 -16.07
N PRO A 25 53.88 -26.15 -14.80
CA PRO A 25 52.89 -25.98 -13.74
C PRO A 25 51.88 -24.93 -14.17
N PHE A 26 50.60 -25.16 -13.86
CA PHE A 26 49.56 -24.18 -14.14
C PHE A 26 49.86 -22.91 -13.37
N GLU A 27 49.92 -21.79 -14.08
CA GLU A 27 50.04 -20.46 -13.47
C GLU A 27 48.63 -19.95 -13.17
N PRO A 28 48.35 -19.49 -11.93
CA PRO A 28 47.05 -18.92 -11.60
C PRO A 28 46.62 -17.86 -12.62
N GLN A 29 45.35 -17.91 -13.01
CA GLN A 29 44.77 -16.94 -13.92
C GLN A 29 43.98 -15.90 -13.13
N HIS A 30 44.03 -14.65 -13.57
CA HIS A 30 43.26 -13.55 -12.98
C HIS A 30 42.32 -12.96 -14.04
N LYS A 31 41.13 -12.55 -13.61
CA LYS A 31 40.23 -11.72 -14.41
C LYS A 31 39.58 -10.68 -13.51
N THR A 32 39.28 -9.52 -14.06
CA THR A 32 38.54 -8.47 -13.35
C THR A 32 37.24 -8.22 -14.09
N GLU A 33 36.14 -8.20 -13.35
CA GLU A 33 34.79 -7.95 -13.86
C GLU A 33 34.16 -6.78 -13.10
N VAL A 34 33.29 -6.04 -13.77
CA VAL A 34 32.46 -5.02 -13.13
C VAL A 34 31.16 -5.69 -12.69
N GLU A 35 30.88 -5.64 -11.41
CA GLU A 35 29.63 -6.13 -10.83
C GLU A 35 28.78 -4.98 -10.32
N THR A 36 27.47 -5.13 -10.49
CA THR A 36 26.47 -4.15 -10.05
C THR A 36 25.65 -4.75 -8.93
N GLU A 37 25.72 -4.14 -7.74
CA GLU A 37 24.92 -4.50 -6.58
C GLU A 37 23.80 -3.48 -6.39
N LYS A 38 22.56 -3.97 -6.27
CA LYS A 38 21.40 -3.14 -5.90
C LYS A 38 21.23 -3.14 -4.39
N ILE A 39 21.17 -1.95 -3.79
CA ILE A 39 20.81 -1.81 -2.38
C ILE A 39 19.29 -1.90 -2.28
N SER A 40 18.80 -2.84 -1.48
CA SER A 40 17.36 -3.11 -1.32
C SER A 40 16.71 -2.38 -0.14
N THR A 41 17.41 -1.42 0.47
CA THR A 41 16.95 -0.65 1.62
C THR A 41 16.71 0.81 1.23
N GLY A 42 15.88 1.49 2.00
CA GLY A 42 15.44 2.87 1.76
C GLY A 42 14.32 2.97 0.71
N ALA A 43 13.74 4.16 0.59
CA ALA A 43 12.79 4.45 -0.48
C ALA A 43 13.48 4.75 -1.81
N PHE A 44 14.62 5.46 -1.76
CA PHE A 44 15.41 5.76 -2.95
C PHE A 44 16.28 4.54 -3.30
N PRO A 45 16.11 3.93 -4.48
CA PRO A 45 16.91 2.79 -4.90
C PRO A 45 18.34 3.25 -5.15
N GLN A 46 19.32 2.40 -4.81
CA GLN A 46 20.74 2.72 -4.95
C GLN A 46 21.47 1.58 -5.63
N VAL A 47 22.55 1.91 -6.32
CA VAL A 47 23.39 0.97 -7.05
C VAL A 47 24.85 1.21 -6.70
N ILE A 48 25.57 0.14 -6.42
CA ILE A 48 27.02 0.14 -6.23
C ILE A 48 27.66 -0.65 -7.36
N GLU A 49 28.62 -0.05 -8.06
CA GLU A 49 29.50 -0.77 -9.00
C GLU A 49 30.80 -1.14 -8.30
N LYS A 50 31.25 -2.37 -8.52
CA LYS A 50 32.46 -2.95 -7.94
C LYS A 50 33.33 -3.52 -9.04
N ASN A 51 34.61 -3.24 -9.00
CA ASN A 51 35.61 -4.05 -9.69
C ASN A 51 35.92 -5.26 -8.83
N VAL A 52 35.53 -6.45 -9.29
CA VAL A 52 35.79 -7.72 -8.60
C VAL A 52 36.87 -8.46 -9.38
N THR A 53 38.00 -8.71 -8.71
CA THR A 53 39.08 -9.52 -9.28
C THR A 53 38.93 -10.95 -8.79
N TYR A 54 38.92 -11.87 -9.74
CA TYR A 54 38.80 -13.29 -9.55
C TYR A 54 40.13 -13.98 -9.83
N ILE A 55 40.42 -15.03 -9.05
CA ILE A 55 41.57 -15.91 -9.28
C ILE A 55 41.10 -17.34 -9.56
N GLN A 56 41.72 -17.98 -10.53
CA GLN A 56 41.61 -19.42 -10.78
C GLN A 56 42.97 -20.04 -10.45
N LYS A 57 43.05 -20.79 -9.34
CA LYS A 57 44.31 -21.35 -8.79
C LYS A 57 44.75 -22.64 -9.47
N GLU A 58 43.81 -23.38 -10.07
CA GLU A 58 44.05 -24.66 -10.72
C GLU A 58 43.44 -24.66 -12.12
N LYS A 59 44.07 -25.39 -13.04
CA LYS A 59 43.56 -25.55 -14.41
C LYS A 59 42.16 -26.16 -14.34
N ASP A 60 41.18 -25.47 -14.92
CA ASP A 60 39.77 -25.85 -14.93
C ASP A 60 39.08 -25.85 -13.53
N GLY A 61 39.72 -25.26 -12.52
CA GLY A 61 39.14 -25.05 -11.18
C GLY A 61 38.10 -23.90 -11.15
N PRO A 62 37.35 -23.75 -10.04
CA PRO A 62 36.42 -22.63 -9.90
C PRO A 62 37.17 -21.29 -9.82
N TRP A 63 36.50 -20.23 -10.27
CA TRP A 63 36.94 -18.86 -10.01
C TRP A 63 36.53 -18.48 -8.59
N GLU A 64 37.48 -17.95 -7.81
CA GLU A 64 37.25 -17.44 -6.45
C GLU A 64 37.46 -15.93 -6.44
N VAL A 65 36.68 -15.20 -5.64
CA VAL A 65 36.90 -13.77 -5.43
C VAL A 65 38.24 -13.59 -4.70
N GLU A 66 39.15 -12.86 -5.32
CA GLU A 66 40.46 -12.51 -4.75
C GLU A 66 40.41 -11.14 -4.08
N SER A 67 39.80 -10.15 -4.75
CA SER A 67 39.61 -8.81 -4.20
C SER A 67 38.37 -8.15 -4.81
N SER A 68 37.83 -7.15 -4.11
CA SER A 68 36.73 -6.32 -4.59
C SER A 68 36.98 -4.88 -4.15
N SER A 69 36.81 -3.94 -5.08
CA SER A 69 36.88 -2.50 -4.79
C SER A 69 35.70 -1.78 -5.43
N GLU A 70 35.02 -0.95 -4.66
CA GLU A 70 33.94 -0.12 -5.17
C GLU A 70 34.49 0.96 -6.10
N THR A 71 33.82 1.15 -7.24
CA THR A 71 34.17 2.15 -8.25
C THR A 71 33.15 3.25 -8.34
N LYS A 72 31.89 2.95 -8.00
CA LYS A 72 30.77 3.87 -8.12
C LYS A 72 29.70 3.54 -7.10
N TRP A 73 29.05 4.55 -6.55
CA TRP A 73 27.81 4.42 -5.82
C TRP A 73 26.89 5.54 -6.30
N GLU A 74 25.69 5.23 -6.74
CA GLU A 74 24.76 6.22 -7.30
C GLU A 74 23.31 5.84 -7.06
N LEU A 75 22.41 6.75 -7.44
CA LEU A 75 20.99 6.48 -7.44
C LEU A 75 20.65 5.44 -8.51
N GLY A 76 19.86 4.46 -8.14
CA GLY A 76 19.36 3.42 -9.05
C GLY A 76 18.20 3.90 -9.92
N ASP A 77 17.45 2.96 -10.47
CA ASP A 77 16.28 3.25 -11.30
C ASP A 77 15.13 3.84 -10.45
N THR A 78 14.84 5.12 -10.67
CA THR A 78 13.81 5.86 -9.93
C THR A 78 12.48 5.96 -10.66
N SER A 79 12.26 5.20 -11.75
CA SER A 79 11.02 5.27 -12.53
C SER A 79 9.77 4.92 -11.72
N GLU A 80 9.94 4.18 -10.63
CA GLU A 80 8.87 3.72 -9.75
C GLU A 80 8.62 4.63 -8.54
N MET A 81 9.35 5.74 -8.41
CA MET A 81 9.21 6.70 -7.31
C MET A 81 7.96 7.59 -7.43
N PRO A 82 7.60 8.12 -8.61
CA PRO A 82 6.35 8.88 -8.75
C PRO A 82 5.14 7.99 -8.43
N ASP A 83 4.20 8.56 -7.67
CA ASP A 83 2.99 7.86 -7.19
C ASP A 83 3.29 6.59 -6.38
N SER A 84 4.25 6.67 -5.45
CA SER A 84 4.68 5.54 -4.61
C SER A 84 4.40 5.76 -3.13
N TYR A 85 4.13 4.66 -2.41
CA TYR A 85 3.73 4.68 -1.00
C TYR A 85 4.72 3.89 -0.17
N TRP A 86 5.11 4.44 0.97
CA TRP A 86 6.15 3.87 1.81
C TRP A 86 5.79 3.93 3.27
N ARG A 87 6.28 2.92 4.01
CA ARG A 87 6.13 2.77 5.45
C ARG A 87 7.50 2.68 6.11
N PHE A 88 7.68 3.46 7.17
CA PHE A 88 8.87 3.50 7.99
C PHE A 88 8.49 3.18 9.43
N VAL A 89 9.14 2.18 10.02
CA VAL A 89 9.00 1.87 11.45
C VAL A 89 10.04 2.70 12.21
N LEU A 90 9.59 3.48 13.17
CA LEU A 90 10.41 4.36 13.98
C LEU A 90 10.50 3.78 15.40
N ASP A 91 11.73 3.54 15.87
CA ASP A 91 11.95 3.18 17.27
C ASP A 91 11.73 4.39 18.19
N ASP A 92 11.94 5.60 17.68
CA ASP A 92 11.73 6.87 18.36
C ASP A 92 11.21 7.94 17.38
N CYS A 93 9.97 8.39 17.56
CA CYS A 93 9.34 9.42 16.73
C CYS A 93 10.04 10.78 16.83
N ALA A 94 10.75 11.08 17.92
CA ALA A 94 11.58 12.29 18.02
C ALA A 94 12.68 12.33 16.95
N SER A 95 13.11 11.18 16.42
CA SER A 95 14.13 11.13 15.36
C SER A 95 13.63 11.65 14.01
N LEU A 96 12.31 11.77 13.83
CA LEU A 96 11.72 12.16 12.56
C LEU A 96 12.00 13.64 12.24
N SER A 97 11.95 14.52 13.24
CA SER A 97 12.19 15.95 13.06
C SER A 97 12.60 16.59 14.38
N PRO A 98 13.55 17.55 14.38
CA PRO A 98 13.91 18.32 15.58
C PRO A 98 12.71 18.98 16.27
N ALA A 99 11.63 19.30 15.52
CA ALA A 99 10.42 19.89 16.06
C ALA A 99 9.60 18.96 16.96
N LEU A 100 9.86 17.64 16.94
CA LEU A 100 9.13 16.63 17.71
C LEU A 100 9.90 16.16 18.96
N GLU A 101 11.12 16.67 19.20
CA GLU A 101 12.08 16.08 20.13
C GLU A 101 11.63 15.98 21.59
N GLU A 102 10.85 16.94 22.11
CA GLU A 102 10.47 16.91 23.53
C GLU A 102 9.26 16.00 23.80
N ASP A 103 8.21 16.09 22.97
CA ASP A 103 6.94 15.41 23.22
C ASP A 103 6.93 13.93 22.77
N PHE A 104 7.81 13.55 21.84
CA PHE A 104 7.80 12.22 21.23
C PHE A 104 9.03 11.38 21.54
N LYS A 105 9.91 11.83 22.44
CA LYS A 105 11.12 11.11 22.81
C LYS A 105 10.81 9.72 23.39
N GLY A 106 11.40 8.70 22.79
CA GLY A 106 11.20 7.30 23.18
C GLY A 106 9.81 6.74 22.84
N VAL A 107 9.00 7.48 22.07
CA VAL A 107 7.71 7.00 21.57
C VAL A 107 7.96 6.32 20.24
N SER A 108 7.78 5.00 20.18
CA SER A 108 7.82 4.28 18.90
C SER A 108 6.65 4.66 18.01
N GLY A 109 6.83 4.58 16.70
CA GLY A 109 5.77 4.90 15.75
C GLY A 109 5.96 4.31 14.37
N VAL A 110 5.03 4.67 13.49
CA VAL A 110 5.06 4.30 12.07
C VAL A 110 4.75 5.54 11.25
N PHE A 111 5.68 5.91 10.37
CA PHE A 111 5.51 7.01 9.43
C PHE A 111 5.19 6.46 8.04
N TYR A 112 4.16 7.01 7.43
CA TYR A 112 3.72 6.69 6.08
C TYR A 112 3.90 7.92 5.21
N VAL A 113 4.39 7.72 3.99
CA VAL A 113 4.60 8.79 3.01
C VAL A 113 4.17 8.33 1.64
N HIS A 114 3.43 9.18 0.95
CA HIS A 114 3.14 9.09 -0.47
C HIS A 114 3.99 10.10 -1.22
N PHE A 115 4.80 9.65 -2.17
CA PHE A 115 5.42 10.54 -3.15
C PHE A 115 4.43 10.73 -4.29
N GLY A 116 3.93 11.95 -4.46
CA GLY A 116 2.87 12.26 -5.42
C GLY A 116 3.23 11.95 -6.86
N LYS A 117 2.20 11.78 -7.69
CA LYS A 117 2.33 11.58 -9.15
C LYS A 117 3.04 12.73 -9.87
N ASP A 118 3.12 13.90 -9.24
CA ASP A 118 3.81 15.08 -9.74
C ASP A 118 5.33 15.02 -9.50
N MET A 119 5.82 13.99 -8.81
CA MET A 119 7.25 13.77 -8.58
C MET A 119 8.01 13.70 -9.90
N LYS A 120 8.99 14.58 -10.05
CA LYS A 120 9.80 14.68 -11.27
C LYS A 120 11.21 15.19 -11.00
N ASP A 121 12.02 15.22 -12.06
CA ASP A 121 13.38 15.77 -12.07
C ASP A 121 14.33 15.11 -11.06
N ILE A 122 14.10 13.82 -10.76
CA ILE A 122 14.89 13.05 -9.80
C ILE A 122 16.33 12.90 -10.32
N LYS A 123 17.30 13.46 -9.58
CA LYS A 123 18.72 13.38 -9.92
C LYS A 123 19.53 13.16 -8.64
N GLY A 124 20.44 12.20 -8.66
CA GLY A 124 21.38 11.94 -7.57
C GLY A 124 22.79 12.43 -7.89
N THR A 125 23.45 13.08 -6.93
CA THR A 125 24.88 13.39 -7.00
C THR A 125 25.57 12.86 -5.74
N THR A 126 26.66 12.14 -5.90
CA THR A 126 27.45 11.66 -4.76
C THR A 126 28.18 12.80 -4.07
N GLY A 127 28.16 12.78 -2.74
CA GLY A 127 28.81 13.78 -1.90
C GLY A 127 29.32 13.20 -0.60
N LYS A 128 29.75 14.11 0.28
CA LYS A 128 30.19 13.83 1.65
C LYS A 128 29.26 14.56 2.60
N ALA A 129 28.72 13.88 3.60
CA ALA A 129 28.00 14.51 4.71
C ALA A 129 28.99 15.27 5.62
N ALA A 130 28.45 16.06 6.57
CA ALA A 130 29.26 16.88 7.47
C ALA A 130 30.21 16.05 8.36
N ASP A 131 29.84 14.80 8.66
CA ASP A 131 30.65 13.84 9.42
C ASP A 131 31.68 13.09 8.55
N GLY A 132 31.75 13.40 7.24
CA GLY A 132 32.65 12.79 6.28
C GLY A 132 32.18 11.45 5.71
N SER A 133 31.01 10.95 6.14
CA SER A 133 30.36 9.79 5.53
C SER A 133 29.93 10.11 4.09
N GLU A 134 29.86 9.09 3.25
CA GLU A 134 29.39 9.29 1.87
C GLU A 134 27.86 9.39 1.86
N LYS A 135 27.36 10.20 0.93
CA LYS A 135 25.92 10.37 0.67
C LYS A 135 25.61 10.49 -0.81
N ILE A 136 24.33 10.32 -1.16
CA ILE A 136 23.76 10.77 -2.42
C ILE A 136 22.82 11.94 -2.11
N ASP A 137 23.15 13.12 -2.62
CA ASP A 137 22.24 14.27 -2.63
C ASP A 137 21.27 14.09 -3.80
N VAL A 138 20.00 13.86 -3.49
CA VAL A 138 18.91 13.69 -4.45
C VAL A 138 18.13 15.00 -4.55
N THR A 139 18.03 15.57 -5.75
CA THR A 139 17.13 16.70 -6.04
C THR A 139 15.89 16.19 -6.75
N PHE A 140 14.71 16.66 -6.36
CA PHE A 140 13.43 16.35 -7.00
C PHE A 140 12.40 17.43 -6.70
N SER A 141 11.19 17.32 -7.25
CA SER A 141 10.06 18.12 -6.80
C SER A 141 8.84 17.22 -6.76
N ALA A 142 8.18 17.14 -5.61
CA ALA A 142 6.98 16.35 -5.41
C ALA A 142 6.05 17.02 -4.40
N THR A 143 4.76 16.76 -4.53
CA THR A 143 3.77 16.93 -3.47
C THR A 143 3.63 15.60 -2.73
N SER A 144 3.35 15.65 -1.44
CA SER A 144 3.23 14.46 -0.61
C SER A 144 2.11 14.60 0.40
N ASP A 145 1.35 13.52 0.52
CA ASP A 145 0.54 13.26 1.69
C ASP A 145 1.28 12.27 2.57
N SER A 146 1.33 12.53 3.87
CA SER A 146 2.05 11.72 4.85
C SER A 146 1.28 11.67 6.15
N PHE A 147 1.49 10.63 6.94
CA PHE A 147 0.97 10.59 8.31
C PHE A 147 1.86 9.80 9.24
N LEU A 148 1.87 10.21 10.51
CA LEU A 148 2.61 9.58 11.59
C LEU A 148 1.63 8.99 12.61
N TYR A 149 1.78 7.71 12.91
CA TYR A 149 1.26 7.13 14.14
C TYR A 149 2.36 7.14 15.20
N ALA A 150 2.20 7.94 16.25
CA ALA A 150 3.09 7.97 17.40
C ALA A 150 2.33 7.47 18.64
N GLY A 151 2.59 6.23 19.04
CA GLY A 151 1.75 5.53 20.02
C GLY A 151 0.30 5.40 19.52
N VAL A 152 -0.63 6.06 20.21
CA VAL A 152 -2.08 6.08 19.85
C VAL A 152 -2.49 7.33 19.07
N GLN A 153 -1.59 8.30 18.91
CA GLN A 153 -1.86 9.56 18.24
C GLN A 153 -1.53 9.45 16.75
N LYS A 154 -2.34 10.11 15.93
CA LYS A 154 -2.16 10.20 14.49
C LYS A 154 -2.00 11.66 14.08
N PHE A 155 -0.98 11.94 13.28
CA PHE A 155 -0.70 13.27 12.72
C PHE A 155 -0.70 13.14 11.21
N SER A 156 -1.54 13.92 10.53
CA SER A 156 -1.59 13.96 9.07
C SER A 156 -0.93 15.23 8.55
N PHE A 157 -0.20 15.09 7.45
CA PHE A 157 0.46 16.16 6.73
C PHE A 157 0.05 16.04 5.27
N GLU A 158 -0.78 16.96 4.79
CA GLU A 158 -1.33 16.92 3.43
C GLU A 158 -0.65 17.99 2.58
N GLU A 159 -0.52 17.71 1.28
CA GLU A 159 0.03 18.65 0.29
C GLU A 159 1.44 19.21 0.64
N VAL A 160 2.25 18.42 1.35
CA VAL A 160 3.61 18.81 1.74
C VAL A 160 4.51 18.81 0.51
N LYS A 161 5.22 19.93 0.27
CA LYS A 161 6.18 20.01 -0.84
C LYS A 161 7.52 19.43 -0.43
N MET A 162 8.10 18.60 -1.30
CA MET A 162 9.41 17.98 -1.10
C MET A 162 10.36 18.37 -2.24
N TYR A 163 11.61 18.72 -1.92
CA TYR A 163 12.57 19.28 -2.90
C TYR A 163 13.88 18.53 -3.03
N SER A 164 14.31 17.86 -1.96
CA SER A 164 15.57 17.13 -1.98
C SER A 164 15.62 16.12 -0.85
N ALA A 165 16.52 15.16 -0.97
CA ALA A 165 16.85 14.22 0.08
C ALA A 165 18.36 13.98 0.11
N GLU A 166 18.93 13.91 1.31
CA GLU A 166 20.23 13.29 1.53
C GLU A 166 20.01 11.81 1.80
N VAL A 167 20.56 10.91 0.98
CA VAL A 167 20.41 9.45 1.12
C VAL A 167 21.75 8.84 1.52
N LYS A 168 21.75 8.03 2.58
CA LYS A 168 22.92 7.31 3.07
C LYS A 168 22.95 5.87 2.54
N ARG A 169 24.12 5.23 2.63
CA ARG A 169 24.34 3.86 2.14
C ARG A 169 23.42 2.81 2.74
N ASP A 170 23.00 2.98 4.00
CA ASP A 170 22.06 2.08 4.65
C ASP A 170 20.60 2.28 4.21
N GLY A 171 20.35 3.27 3.35
CA GLY A 171 19.03 3.67 2.86
C GLY A 171 18.34 4.72 3.73
N SER A 172 18.93 5.10 4.87
CA SER A 172 18.39 6.19 5.68
C SER A 172 18.49 7.50 4.92
N MET A 173 17.56 8.41 5.17
CA MET A 173 17.50 9.65 4.42
C MET A 173 17.00 10.82 5.24
N THR A 174 17.42 12.02 4.86
CA THR A 174 16.85 13.27 5.37
C THR A 174 16.25 14.03 4.20
N ILE A 175 14.92 14.19 4.21
CA ILE A 175 14.16 14.87 3.18
C ILE A 175 13.97 16.34 3.58
N VAL A 176 14.20 17.26 2.65
CA VAL A 176 13.84 18.68 2.81
C VAL A 176 12.42 18.89 2.32
N VAL A 177 11.59 19.43 3.20
CA VAL A 177 10.16 19.63 2.99
C VAL A 177 9.76 21.07 3.28
N ASP A 178 8.64 21.52 2.73
CA ASP A 178 8.02 22.81 3.03
C ASP A 178 6.54 22.60 3.35
N TYR A 179 6.19 23.02 4.56
CA TYR A 179 4.87 22.87 5.15
C TYR A 179 3.98 24.10 4.90
N GLY A 180 4.38 25.01 4.02
CA GLY A 180 3.69 26.27 3.72
C GLY A 180 4.14 27.45 4.58
N GLU A 181 4.64 27.19 5.79
CA GLU A 181 5.17 28.21 6.71
C GLU A 181 6.72 28.32 6.67
N GLY A 182 7.38 27.46 5.89
CA GLY A 182 8.82 27.43 5.77
C GLY A 182 9.36 26.02 5.52
N GLN A 183 10.68 25.95 5.32
CA GLN A 183 11.37 24.70 5.08
C GLN A 183 11.76 24.01 6.39
N GLY A 184 11.57 22.69 6.43
CA GLY A 184 12.03 21.81 7.48
C GLY A 184 12.69 20.56 6.91
N THR A 185 13.06 19.64 7.79
CA THR A 185 13.59 18.34 7.38
C THR A 185 12.87 17.21 8.09
N ILE A 186 12.80 16.06 7.41
CA ILE A 186 12.27 14.80 7.93
C ILE A 186 13.38 13.74 7.79
N SER A 187 13.80 13.13 8.89
CA SER A 187 14.79 12.06 8.89
C SER A 187 14.11 10.70 9.01
N LEU A 188 14.40 9.80 8.07
CA LEU A 188 13.78 8.50 7.93
C LEU A 188 14.84 7.39 8.02
N PRO A 189 14.53 6.27 8.70
CA PRO A 189 15.45 5.15 8.80
C PRO A 189 15.60 4.44 7.45
N GLY A 190 16.69 3.68 7.30
CA GLY A 190 16.93 2.94 6.06
C GLY A 190 16.02 1.73 5.84
N LYS A 191 15.33 1.26 6.87
CA LYS A 191 14.32 0.22 6.71
C LYS A 191 12.99 0.86 6.27
N ALA A 192 12.64 0.63 5.01
CA ALA A 192 11.40 1.09 4.40
C ALA A 192 10.67 -0.09 3.76
N ASP A 193 9.35 -0.18 3.96
CA ASP A 193 8.49 -1.11 3.23
C ASP A 193 7.73 -0.32 2.16
N ARG A 194 7.82 -0.74 0.90
CA ARG A 194 6.93 -0.21 -0.15
C ARG A 194 5.54 -0.80 0.03
N LEU A 195 4.53 0.05 -0.11
CA LEU A 195 3.12 -0.30 0.02
C LEU A 195 2.40 -0.21 -1.31
N SER A 196 1.30 -0.94 -1.43
CA SER A 196 0.26 -0.61 -2.40
C SER A 196 -0.49 0.66 -1.96
N ARG A 197 -1.17 1.32 -2.91
CA ARG A 197 -2.08 2.43 -2.59
C ARG A 197 -3.14 2.00 -1.57
N TRP A 198 -3.71 0.81 -1.77
CA TRP A 198 -4.71 0.24 -0.89
C TRP A 198 -4.23 0.11 0.56
N ASP A 199 -3.03 -0.45 0.77
CA ASP A 199 -2.47 -0.62 2.12
C ASP A 199 -2.21 0.73 2.79
N TYR A 200 -1.74 1.72 2.02
CA TYR A 200 -1.54 3.08 2.49
C TYR A 200 -2.86 3.75 2.89
N LEU A 201 -3.89 3.70 2.04
CA LEU A 201 -5.20 4.29 2.33
C LEU A 201 -5.91 3.57 3.47
N THR A 202 -5.77 2.25 3.57
CA THR A 202 -6.27 1.46 4.71
C THR A 202 -5.60 1.88 6.01
N ALA A 203 -4.29 2.11 6.00
CA ALA A 203 -3.56 2.62 7.15
C ALA A 203 -3.92 4.08 7.47
N LYS A 204 -4.25 4.89 6.45
CA LYS A 204 -4.72 6.27 6.61
C LYS A 204 -6.17 6.34 7.09
N SER A 205 -6.98 5.31 6.87
CA SER A 205 -8.40 5.32 7.20
C SER A 205 -8.64 5.09 8.69
N ASP A 206 -9.44 5.94 9.31
CA ASP A 206 -9.83 5.80 10.73
C ASP A 206 -11.01 4.85 10.92
N THR A 207 -11.67 4.42 9.84
CA THR A 207 -12.96 3.73 9.91
C THR A 207 -13.01 2.43 9.09
N TYR A 208 -11.87 1.97 8.58
CA TYR A 208 -11.79 0.72 7.82
C TYR A 208 -12.26 -0.50 8.63
N ILE A 209 -13.25 -1.22 8.07
CA ILE A 209 -13.82 -2.41 8.69
C ILE A 209 -12.96 -3.63 8.37
N LYS A 210 -12.12 -4.05 9.32
CA LYS A 210 -11.22 -5.21 9.16
C LYS A 210 -11.94 -6.54 9.33
N ASP A 211 -12.78 -6.64 10.35
CA ASP A 211 -13.40 -7.89 10.76
C ASP A 211 -14.81 -8.02 10.17
N VAL A 212 -14.99 -9.04 9.32
CA VAL A 212 -16.28 -9.39 8.70
C VAL A 212 -16.77 -10.69 9.33
N PRO A 213 -17.83 -10.67 10.16
CA PRO A 213 -18.26 -11.83 10.95
C PRO A 213 -18.89 -12.96 10.12
N PHE A 214 -19.22 -12.69 8.87
CA PHE A 214 -19.88 -13.61 7.93
C PHE A 214 -18.99 -13.96 6.73
N LYS A 215 -17.68 -13.84 6.87
CA LYS A 215 -16.69 -14.17 5.81
C LYS A 215 -16.72 -15.62 5.32
N ASP A 216 -17.39 -16.52 6.04
CA ASP A 216 -17.55 -17.92 5.66
C ASP A 216 -18.71 -18.13 4.66
N LEU A 217 -19.53 -17.10 4.42
CA LEU A 217 -20.55 -17.12 3.38
C LEU A 217 -19.92 -16.90 1.99
N PRO A 218 -20.57 -17.37 0.90
CA PRO A 218 -20.17 -17.02 -0.45
C PRO A 218 -20.11 -15.50 -0.66
N GLU A 219 -19.03 -15.05 -1.29
CA GLU A 219 -18.85 -13.64 -1.67
C GLU A 219 -19.29 -13.42 -3.13
N ILE A 220 -20.07 -12.37 -3.37
CA ILE A 220 -20.49 -11.92 -4.70
C ILE A 220 -19.76 -10.65 -5.09
N ASN A 221 -19.52 -10.47 -6.39
CA ASN A 221 -18.89 -9.26 -6.88
C ASN A 221 -19.85 -8.06 -6.78
N VAL A 222 -19.34 -6.93 -6.29
CA VAL A 222 -20.05 -5.65 -6.22
C VAL A 222 -19.16 -4.58 -6.86
N THR A 223 -19.73 -3.80 -7.77
CA THR A 223 -18.98 -2.77 -8.50
C THR A 223 -19.75 -1.45 -8.51
N SER A 224 -19.01 -0.36 -8.68
CA SER A 224 -19.55 0.98 -8.85
C SER A 224 -18.74 1.72 -9.91
N GLN A 225 -19.40 2.43 -10.81
CA GLN A 225 -18.72 3.41 -11.66
C GLN A 225 -18.36 4.71 -10.95
N ALA A 226 -18.88 4.95 -9.74
CA ALA A 226 -18.53 6.09 -8.90
C ALA A 226 -17.29 5.81 -8.01
N LEU A 227 -16.59 4.69 -8.21
CA LEU A 227 -15.37 4.34 -7.49
C LEU A 227 -14.20 4.27 -8.49
N HIS A 228 -13.19 5.11 -8.29
CA HIS A 228 -12.03 5.21 -9.16
C HIS A 228 -10.74 5.17 -8.34
N ASP A 229 -9.88 4.20 -8.65
CA ASP A 229 -8.64 3.94 -7.93
C ASP A 229 -8.84 3.94 -6.40
N ASP A 230 -9.85 3.18 -5.96
CA ASP A 230 -10.30 3.03 -4.57
C ASP A 230 -10.90 4.29 -3.93
N ILE A 231 -11.08 5.40 -4.67
CA ILE A 231 -11.66 6.65 -4.16
C ILE A 231 -13.10 6.81 -4.65
N TRP A 232 -14.00 7.15 -3.74
CA TRP A 232 -15.37 7.52 -4.08
C TRP A 232 -15.43 8.90 -4.75
N ASP A 233 -16.20 9.00 -5.83
CA ASP A 233 -16.43 10.26 -6.53
C ASP A 233 -16.96 11.35 -5.59
N THR A 234 -16.43 12.56 -5.71
CA THR A 234 -16.87 13.71 -4.91
C THR A 234 -18.37 13.97 -5.02
N LYS A 235 -18.99 13.72 -6.18
CA LYS A 235 -20.43 13.96 -6.36
C LYS A 235 -21.31 13.17 -5.36
N ILE A 236 -20.86 12.00 -4.90
CA ILE A 236 -21.67 11.18 -3.99
C ILE A 236 -21.64 11.73 -2.56
N SER A 237 -20.68 12.59 -2.21
CA SER A 237 -20.47 13.10 -0.86
C SER A 237 -21.50 14.17 -0.47
N LYS A 238 -21.68 14.36 0.84
CA LYS A 238 -22.42 15.46 1.45
C LYS A 238 -21.45 16.54 1.94
N THR A 239 -20.54 16.96 1.08
CA THR A 239 -19.63 18.09 1.33
C THR A 239 -20.03 19.30 0.48
N ILE A 240 -19.31 20.41 0.60
CA ILE A 240 -19.56 21.61 -0.21
C ILE A 240 -19.36 21.36 -1.71
N ASP A 241 -18.45 20.45 -2.06
CA ASP A 241 -18.14 20.05 -3.44
C ASP A 241 -18.99 18.85 -3.92
N GLY A 242 -19.73 18.23 -3.00
CA GLY A 242 -20.56 17.06 -3.24
C GLY A 242 -21.99 17.42 -3.64
N GLN A 243 -22.67 16.46 -4.26
CA GLN A 243 -24.09 16.58 -4.64
C GLN A 243 -25.00 15.70 -3.78
N ASN A 244 -24.42 14.92 -2.87
CA ASN A 244 -25.11 13.99 -1.97
C ASN A 244 -26.00 12.98 -2.72
N ILE A 245 -25.60 12.57 -3.93
CA ILE A 245 -26.35 11.58 -4.73
C ILE A 245 -25.86 10.16 -4.42
N SER A 246 -26.77 9.18 -4.34
CA SER A 246 -26.37 7.79 -4.12
C SER A 246 -25.53 7.27 -5.30
N PRO A 247 -24.46 6.49 -5.05
CA PRO A 247 -23.64 5.93 -6.13
C PRO A 247 -24.45 4.96 -7.00
N GLU A 248 -24.04 4.77 -8.25
CA GLU A 248 -24.45 3.58 -9.01
C GLU A 248 -23.81 2.34 -8.37
N LEU A 249 -24.56 1.24 -8.28
CA LEU A 249 -24.05 -0.04 -7.78
C LEU A 249 -24.62 -1.17 -8.63
N THR A 250 -23.77 -2.15 -8.93
CA THR A 250 -24.17 -3.39 -9.59
C THR A 250 -23.59 -4.59 -8.83
N TRP A 251 -24.36 -5.67 -8.72
CA TRP A 251 -23.92 -6.90 -8.06
C TRP A 251 -24.47 -8.15 -8.74
N GLU A 252 -23.87 -9.30 -8.45
CA GLU A 252 -24.27 -10.56 -9.04
C GLU A 252 -25.61 -11.07 -8.47
N LYS A 253 -26.41 -11.70 -9.33
CA LYS A 253 -27.63 -12.37 -8.91
C LYS A 253 -27.27 -13.64 -8.13
N VAL A 254 -27.92 -13.85 -6.99
CA VAL A 254 -27.77 -15.05 -6.16
C VAL A 254 -28.98 -15.96 -6.31
N ASP A 255 -28.74 -17.24 -6.61
CA ASP A 255 -29.79 -18.25 -6.70
C ASP A 255 -30.48 -18.47 -5.36
N GLY A 256 -31.81 -18.46 -5.38
CA GLY A 256 -32.64 -18.57 -4.18
C GLY A 256 -32.83 -17.28 -3.40
N ALA A 257 -32.17 -16.18 -3.77
CA ALA A 257 -32.41 -14.88 -3.16
C ALA A 257 -33.73 -14.28 -3.68
N SER A 258 -34.60 -13.84 -2.78
CA SER A 258 -35.82 -13.09 -3.12
C SER A 258 -35.65 -11.58 -3.00
N ARG A 259 -34.61 -11.13 -2.30
CA ARG A 259 -34.31 -9.71 -2.08
C ARG A 259 -32.83 -9.48 -1.75
N TYR A 260 -32.42 -8.23 -1.86
CA TYR A 260 -31.12 -7.72 -1.48
C TYR A 260 -31.27 -6.60 -0.47
N VAL A 261 -30.33 -6.54 0.46
CA VAL A 261 -30.13 -5.41 1.36
C VAL A 261 -28.76 -4.83 1.05
N VAL A 262 -28.72 -3.54 0.71
CA VAL A 262 -27.49 -2.80 0.49
C VAL A 262 -27.33 -1.80 1.62
N ILE A 263 -26.16 -1.80 2.26
CA ILE A 263 -25.79 -0.81 3.26
C ILE A 263 -24.46 -0.17 2.91
N MET A 264 -24.25 1.06 3.36
CA MET A 264 -22.94 1.72 3.35
C MET A 264 -22.59 2.12 4.76
N LEU A 265 -21.43 1.68 5.24
CA LEU A 265 -20.93 1.93 6.57
C LEU A 265 -19.63 2.73 6.53
N ASP A 266 -19.53 3.71 7.42
CA ASP A 266 -18.30 4.42 7.78
C ASP A 266 -17.96 4.01 9.21
N GLY A 267 -17.22 2.90 9.34
CA GLY A 267 -17.07 2.18 10.61
C GLY A 267 -18.42 1.71 11.14
N GLY A 268 -18.92 2.36 12.21
CA GLY A 268 -20.23 2.07 12.80
C GLY A 268 -21.35 3.03 12.37
N TRP A 269 -21.08 3.94 11.43
CA TRP A 269 -22.03 4.96 10.98
C TRP A 269 -22.75 4.53 9.70
N LEU A 270 -24.08 4.53 9.71
CA LEU A 270 -24.89 4.07 8.56
C LEU A 270 -25.20 5.21 7.59
N HIS A 271 -24.58 5.16 6.42
CA HIS A 271 -24.75 6.13 5.33
C HIS A 271 -25.82 5.74 4.31
N MET A 272 -26.09 4.45 4.17
CA MET A 272 -27.08 3.95 3.22
C MET A 272 -27.80 2.75 3.79
N ASP A 273 -29.10 2.68 3.58
CA ASP A 273 -29.89 1.45 3.67
C ASP A 273 -30.84 1.36 2.48
N TYR A 274 -30.75 0.27 1.73
CA TYR A 274 -31.54 0.06 0.53
C TYR A 274 -32.00 -1.38 0.43
N ILE A 275 -33.31 -1.58 0.35
CA ILE A 275 -33.92 -2.90 0.23
C ILE A 275 -34.53 -2.98 -1.17
N THR A 276 -34.11 -3.98 -1.93
CA THR A 276 -34.53 -4.11 -3.33
C THR A 276 -34.65 -5.56 -3.77
N THR A 277 -35.27 -5.78 -4.91
CA THR A 277 -35.26 -7.07 -5.62
C THR A 277 -34.37 -7.04 -6.86
N ASN A 278 -33.88 -5.85 -7.22
CA ASN A 278 -32.98 -5.66 -8.35
C ASN A 278 -31.55 -6.08 -7.99
N THR A 279 -30.72 -6.23 -9.02
CA THR A 279 -29.28 -6.52 -8.89
C THR A 279 -28.41 -5.31 -9.23
N SER A 280 -29.03 -4.14 -9.27
CA SER A 280 -28.39 -2.87 -9.56
C SER A 280 -29.20 -1.72 -8.96
N MET A 281 -28.52 -0.61 -8.71
CA MET A 281 -29.07 0.67 -8.30
C MET A 281 -28.49 1.75 -9.21
N THR A 282 -29.35 2.59 -9.80
CA THR A 282 -28.86 3.70 -10.63
C THR A 282 -28.36 4.84 -9.76
N GLU A 283 -27.44 5.65 -10.30
CA GLU A 283 -27.00 6.88 -9.63
C GLU A 283 -28.19 7.78 -9.26
N GLY A 284 -28.20 8.27 -8.02
CA GLY A 284 -29.28 9.10 -7.49
C GLY A 284 -30.64 8.42 -7.32
N GLU A 285 -30.72 7.08 -7.39
CA GLU A 285 -31.99 6.36 -7.20
C GLU A 285 -32.60 6.56 -5.80
N ILE A 286 -31.75 6.75 -4.79
CA ILE A 286 -32.16 7.10 -3.44
C ILE A 286 -32.10 8.61 -3.30
N ASP A 287 -33.27 9.22 -3.15
CA ASP A 287 -33.39 10.65 -2.89
C ASP A 287 -32.81 10.97 -1.50
N SER A 288 -31.70 11.69 -1.51
CA SER A 288 -30.92 12.02 -0.32
C SER A 288 -31.63 12.98 0.65
N GLU A 289 -32.74 13.60 0.21
CA GLU A 289 -33.57 14.47 1.05
C GLU A 289 -34.57 13.68 1.93
N PHE A 290 -34.85 12.41 1.60
CA PHE A 290 -35.87 11.61 2.28
C PHE A 290 -35.30 10.67 3.34
N ARG A 291 -34.96 11.23 4.50
CA ARG A 291 -34.49 10.50 5.70
C ARG A 291 -35.55 9.67 6.44
N SER A 292 -36.75 9.53 5.90
CA SER A 292 -37.89 8.92 6.59
C SER A 292 -38.35 7.58 6.00
N ASN A 293 -37.77 7.14 4.87
CA ASN A 293 -38.18 5.92 4.20
C ASN A 293 -37.16 4.79 4.38
N LYS A 294 -37.29 4.05 5.49
CA LYS A 294 -36.43 2.90 5.81
C LYS A 294 -36.33 1.91 4.65
N GLY A 295 -35.12 1.46 4.35
CA GLY A 295 -34.84 0.63 3.18
C GLY A 295 -34.77 1.42 1.87
N LYS A 296 -34.74 2.75 1.94
CA LYS A 296 -34.44 3.64 0.81
C LYS A 296 -33.91 4.98 1.34
N GLN A 297 -32.81 4.95 2.09
CA GLN A 297 -32.16 6.14 2.65
C GLN A 297 -30.69 6.22 2.24
N TYR A 298 -30.22 7.43 1.95
CA TYR A 298 -28.83 7.70 1.59
C TYR A 298 -28.40 9.06 2.12
N VAL A 299 -27.18 9.10 2.65
CA VAL A 299 -26.44 10.30 2.98
C VAL A 299 -24.98 10.01 2.66
N GLY A 300 -24.40 10.82 1.78
CA GLY A 300 -23.07 10.57 1.25
C GLY A 300 -21.96 10.66 2.28
N PRO A 301 -20.72 10.40 1.88
CA PRO A 301 -19.53 10.71 2.69
C PRO A 301 -19.50 12.16 3.20
N TYR A 302 -19.13 12.36 4.47
CA TYR A 302 -18.87 13.69 5.05
C TYR A 302 -17.91 13.59 6.25
N PRO A 303 -16.71 13.00 6.10
CA PRO A 303 -15.79 12.87 7.21
C PRO A 303 -15.33 14.25 7.70
N PRO A 304 -14.79 14.39 8.92
CA PRO A 304 -14.15 15.63 9.35
C PRO A 304 -13.09 16.12 8.35
N SER A 305 -12.95 17.44 8.21
CA SER A 305 -11.89 18.04 7.37
C SER A 305 -10.50 17.56 7.80
N GLY A 306 -9.66 17.24 6.82
CA GLY A 306 -8.32 16.68 6.99
C GLY A 306 -8.27 15.19 7.31
N THR A 307 -9.41 14.47 7.31
CA THR A 307 -9.45 13.03 7.60
C THR A 307 -9.86 12.20 6.40
N THR A 308 -9.33 10.98 6.33
CA THR A 308 -9.70 9.96 5.35
C THR A 308 -10.50 8.88 6.06
N HIS A 309 -11.68 8.57 5.54
CA HIS A 309 -12.54 7.50 6.03
C HIS A 309 -12.75 6.45 4.94
N THR A 310 -13.10 5.23 5.33
CA THR A 310 -13.55 4.19 4.40
C THR A 310 -15.06 4.04 4.48
N TYR A 311 -15.71 4.18 3.33
CA TYR A 311 -17.13 3.94 3.14
C TYR A 311 -17.30 2.56 2.51
N THR A 312 -17.63 1.59 3.33
CA THR A 312 -17.77 0.18 2.95
C THR A 312 -19.21 -0.12 2.58
N VAL A 313 -19.45 -0.50 1.32
CA VAL A 313 -20.73 -1.01 0.88
C VAL A 313 -20.78 -2.52 1.13
N PHE A 314 -21.85 -2.98 1.77
CA PHE A 314 -22.19 -4.40 1.82
C PHE A 314 -23.51 -4.66 1.09
N VAL A 315 -23.54 -5.71 0.28
CA VAL A 315 -24.77 -6.23 -0.34
C VAL A 315 -25.05 -7.60 0.27
N PHE A 316 -26.23 -7.83 0.84
CA PHE A 316 -26.65 -9.12 1.38
C PHE A 316 -27.76 -9.70 0.54
N ALA A 317 -27.59 -10.92 0.06
CA ALA A 317 -28.63 -11.66 -0.66
C ALA A 317 -29.44 -12.51 0.33
N LEU A 318 -30.76 -12.29 0.39
CA LEU A 318 -31.63 -12.94 1.38
C LEU A 318 -32.63 -13.90 0.75
N LYS A 319 -32.88 -15.04 1.40
CA LYS A 319 -33.94 -15.99 1.02
C LYS A 319 -35.32 -15.35 1.14
N ASN A 320 -35.58 -14.70 2.27
CA ASN A 320 -36.87 -14.18 2.70
C ASN A 320 -36.75 -12.74 3.23
N GLU A 321 -37.91 -12.17 3.55
CA GLU A 321 -38.01 -10.92 4.30
C GLU A 321 -37.33 -11.02 5.66
N MET A 322 -36.38 -10.12 5.92
CA MET A 322 -35.76 -9.95 7.24
C MET A 322 -36.78 -9.49 8.28
N SER A 323 -36.53 -9.82 9.55
CA SER A 323 -37.17 -9.10 10.65
C SER A 323 -36.80 -7.61 10.58
N VAL A 324 -37.71 -6.69 10.94
CA VAL A 324 -37.49 -5.24 10.82
C VAL A 324 -36.23 -4.83 11.59
N GLY A 325 -35.10 -4.65 10.89
CA GLY A 325 -33.80 -4.36 11.49
C GLY A 325 -33.74 -2.93 12.01
N ASN A 326 -33.64 -2.73 13.32
CA ASN A 326 -33.70 -1.39 13.92
C ASN A 326 -32.34 -0.68 13.82
N TRP A 327 -31.95 -0.26 12.62
CA TRP A 327 -30.69 0.43 12.37
C TRP A 327 -30.84 1.94 12.52
N ASN A 328 -29.78 2.58 13.01
CA ASN A 328 -29.76 4.02 13.21
C ASN A 328 -29.16 4.69 11.97
N PHE A 329 -30.01 5.06 11.02
CA PHE A 329 -29.58 5.80 9.83
C PHE A 329 -28.97 7.16 10.19
N ASP A 330 -27.90 7.55 9.49
CA ASP A 330 -27.13 8.78 9.70
C ASP A 330 -26.64 8.94 11.15
N LYS A 331 -26.28 7.81 11.78
CA LYS A 331 -25.80 7.75 13.16
C LYS A 331 -24.85 6.58 13.34
N GLY A 332 -24.04 6.66 14.40
CA GLY A 332 -23.18 5.57 14.85
C GLY A 332 -23.93 4.43 15.53
N SER A 333 -23.17 3.50 16.11
CA SER A 333 -23.67 2.30 16.83
C SER A 333 -24.37 1.26 15.95
N ASN A 334 -24.06 1.23 14.65
CA ASN A 334 -24.45 0.14 13.76
C ASN A 334 -23.29 -0.85 13.67
N TYR A 335 -23.30 -1.86 14.53
CA TYR A 335 -22.28 -2.91 14.52
C TYR A 335 -22.61 -3.96 13.45
N LEU A 336 -21.61 -4.33 12.64
CA LEU A 336 -21.79 -5.20 11.47
C LEU A 336 -22.28 -6.61 11.85
N ASP A 337 -21.84 -7.14 12.99
CA ASP A 337 -22.34 -8.40 13.56
C ASP A 337 -23.83 -8.33 13.90
N LYS A 338 -24.29 -7.22 14.50
CA LYS A 338 -25.70 -7.01 14.85
C LYS A 338 -26.59 -6.76 13.65
N ILE A 339 -26.06 -6.08 12.63
CA ILE A 339 -26.75 -5.98 11.35
C ILE A 339 -26.93 -7.39 10.76
N PHE A 340 -25.84 -8.17 10.69
CA PHE A 340 -25.89 -9.52 10.15
C PHE A 340 -26.84 -10.44 10.92
N GLU A 341 -26.79 -10.47 12.25
CA GLU A 341 -27.73 -11.24 13.10
C GLU A 341 -29.20 -10.92 12.75
N GLY A 342 -29.52 -9.64 12.55
CA GLY A 342 -30.86 -9.19 12.16
C GLY A 342 -31.26 -9.59 10.73
N LEU A 343 -30.29 -9.61 9.80
CA LEU A 343 -30.51 -10.01 8.41
C LEU A 343 -30.65 -11.52 8.25
N ASP A 344 -29.89 -12.29 9.03
CA ASP A 344 -29.89 -13.75 9.01
C ASP A 344 -31.15 -14.36 9.64
N THR A 345 -31.95 -13.55 10.33
CA THR A 345 -33.25 -13.94 10.88
C THR A 345 -34.40 -13.37 10.03
N ASP A 346 -35.21 -14.24 9.44
CA ASP A 346 -36.39 -13.82 8.66
C ASP A 346 -37.55 -13.34 9.57
N LYS A 347 -38.59 -12.77 8.95
CA LYS A 347 -39.77 -12.22 9.66
C LYS A 347 -40.53 -13.26 10.50
N ASP A 348 -40.36 -14.54 10.22
CA ASP A 348 -41.01 -15.64 10.92
C ASP A 348 -40.09 -16.24 12.01
N GLY A 349 -38.87 -15.70 12.16
CA GLY A 349 -37.89 -16.08 13.18
C GLY A 349 -36.94 -17.20 12.76
N ASN A 350 -36.91 -17.58 11.47
CA ASN A 350 -36.00 -18.61 10.98
C ASN A 350 -34.61 -18.02 10.70
N THR A 351 -33.56 -18.75 11.08
CA THR A 351 -32.15 -18.37 10.84
C THR A 351 -31.61 -18.92 9.51
N GLY A 352 -30.44 -18.45 9.08
CA GLY A 352 -29.86 -18.83 7.79
C GLY A 352 -30.56 -18.14 6.61
N ASN A 353 -31.08 -16.94 6.82
CA ASN A 353 -31.75 -16.14 5.80
C ASN A 353 -30.75 -15.52 4.81
N VAL A 354 -29.51 -15.25 5.21
CA VAL A 354 -28.47 -14.69 4.33
C VAL A 354 -27.83 -15.84 3.53
N LEU A 355 -27.81 -15.69 2.20
CA LEU A 355 -27.25 -16.68 1.27
C LEU A 355 -25.81 -16.39 0.88
N ALA A 356 -25.50 -15.11 0.70
CA ALA A 356 -24.23 -14.60 0.23
C ALA A 356 -24.13 -13.12 0.61
N TYR A 357 -22.92 -12.59 0.58
CA TYR A 357 -22.67 -11.16 0.73
C TYR A 357 -21.72 -10.65 -0.35
N GLY A 358 -21.73 -9.35 -0.62
CA GLY A 358 -20.70 -8.68 -1.39
C GLY A 358 -20.16 -7.49 -0.62
N ARG A 359 -18.90 -7.14 -0.86
CA ARG A 359 -18.21 -6.01 -0.22
C ARG A 359 -17.58 -5.14 -1.28
N LEU A 360 -17.73 -3.82 -1.12
CA LEU A 360 -17.03 -2.83 -1.92
C LEU A 360 -16.58 -1.69 -1.01
N ASP A 361 -15.28 -1.57 -0.79
CA ASP A 361 -14.73 -0.44 -0.04
C ASP A 361 -14.35 0.70 -0.98
N GLY A 362 -14.51 1.92 -0.50
CA GLY A 362 -13.87 3.07 -1.10
C GLY A 362 -13.54 4.12 -0.06
N PHE A 363 -12.48 4.87 -0.33
CA PHE A 363 -12.00 5.93 0.54
C PHE A 363 -12.57 7.27 0.11
N PHE A 364 -12.76 8.16 1.08
CA PHE A 364 -13.06 9.55 0.83
C PHE A 364 -12.33 10.43 1.85
N THR A 365 -11.71 11.49 1.37
CA THR A 365 -10.99 12.48 2.18
C THR A 365 -11.69 13.81 2.04
N MET A 366 -11.99 14.47 3.15
CA MET A 366 -12.45 15.86 3.13
C MET A 366 -11.23 16.77 3.20
N HIS A 367 -10.96 17.53 2.14
CA HIS A 367 -9.89 18.53 2.10
C HIS A 367 -10.33 19.84 2.76
#